data_AF-A0A941M5Y3-F1
#
_entry.id   AF-A0A941M5Y3-F1
#
_cell.length_a   1.000
_cell.length_b   1.000
_cell.length_c   1.000
_cell.angle_alpha   90.00
_cell.angle_beta   90.00
_cell.angle_gamma   90.00
#
_symmetry.space_group_name_H-M   'P 1'
#
loop_
_entity.id
_entity.type
_entity.pdbx_description
1 polymer ?
#
loop_
_entity_poly.entity_id
_entity_poly.type
_entity_poly.pdbx_seq_one_letter_code
_entity_poly.pdbx_strand_id
1 'polypeptide(L)'
;MTQSNFTPLDGTLSFNPSRMRVIGEIATKLSDRLKTKCPCCNNPGWGKIKYEKGLICGCCGSETELVKSEIFGCVKCAYEENRERTDGKKEADPGSCQYCNP
;
A
#
# COMPACT_ATOMS: atom_id res chain seq x y z
N MET A 1 38.05 -10.05 15.38
CA MET A 1 37.32 -10.41 14.13
C MET A 1 36.70 -11.78 14.35
N THR A 2 35.56 -11.85 15.01
CA THR A 2 34.83 -13.11 15.20
C THR A 2 33.89 -13.29 14.02
N GLN A 3 34.32 -14.12 13.06
CA GLN A 3 33.43 -14.61 12.00
C GLN A 3 32.44 -15.58 12.65
N SER A 4 31.20 -15.13 12.85
CA SER A 4 30.11 -16.00 13.25
C SER A 4 29.69 -16.83 12.04
N ASN A 5 30.18 -18.06 11.98
CA ASN A 5 29.70 -19.07 11.04
C ASN A 5 28.25 -19.40 11.37
N PHE A 6 27.31 -18.87 10.59
CA PHE A 6 25.93 -19.35 10.57
C PHE A 6 25.93 -20.75 9.95
N THR A 7 25.89 -21.78 10.79
CA THR A 7 25.55 -23.13 10.34
C THR A 7 24.02 -23.19 10.24
N PRO A 8 23.44 -23.52 9.08
CA PRO A 8 22.00 -23.66 8.96
C PRO A 8 21.55 -24.84 9.82
N LEU A 9 20.74 -24.57 10.85
CA LEU A 9 20.01 -25.63 11.52
C LEU A 9 18.83 -26.03 10.63
N ASP A 10 18.78 -27.33 10.35
CA ASP A 10 17.70 -28.12 9.78
C ASP A 10 17.31 -27.93 8.30
N GLY A 11 17.06 -29.08 7.66
CA GLY A 11 16.68 -29.21 6.26
C GLY A 11 15.18 -28.99 6.00
N THR A 12 14.53 -28.07 6.71
CA THR A 12 13.12 -27.71 6.44
C THR A 12 12.92 -26.29 5.92
N LEU A 13 13.94 -25.42 6.02
CA LEU A 13 13.85 -24.07 5.46
C LEU A 13 14.11 -24.10 3.93
N SER A 14 13.02 -24.18 3.17
CA SER A 14 13.07 -23.97 1.72
C SER A 14 13.35 -22.48 1.44
N PHE A 15 14.62 -22.11 1.32
CA PHE A 15 15.07 -20.79 0.88
C PHE A 15 14.71 -20.58 -0.59
N ASN A 16 13.57 -19.95 -0.85
CA ASN A 16 13.19 -19.53 -2.19
C ASN A 16 13.67 -18.08 -2.41
N PRO A 17 14.66 -17.85 -3.29
CA PRO A 17 15.26 -16.52 -3.47
C PRO A 17 14.25 -15.44 -3.87
N SER A 18 13.26 -15.80 -4.70
CA SER A 18 12.18 -14.88 -5.09
C SER A 18 11.30 -14.48 -3.90
N ARG A 19 10.98 -15.43 -3.01
CA ARG A 19 10.24 -15.14 -1.77
C ARG A 19 11.05 -14.23 -0.84
N MET A 20 12.36 -14.49 -0.69
CA MET A 20 13.22 -13.65 0.15
C MET A 20 13.32 -12.21 -0.36
N ARG A 21 13.40 -12.02 -1.69
CA ARG A 21 13.39 -10.67 -2.29
C ARG A 21 12.11 -9.91 -1.96
N VAL A 22 10.94 -10.54 -2.13
CA VAL A 22 9.64 -9.93 -1.81
C VAL A 22 9.53 -9.61 -0.31
N ILE A 23 9.99 -10.50 0.57
CA ILE A 23 10.03 -10.25 2.02
C ILE A 23 10.89 -9.01 2.33
N GLY A 24 12.07 -8.90 1.69
CA GLY A 24 12.94 -7.73 1.85
C GLY A 24 12.26 -6.43 1.40
N GLU A 25 11.60 -6.44 0.24
CA GLU A 25 10.86 -5.27 -0.28
C GLU A 25 9.73 -4.84 0.67
N ILE A 26 8.98 -5.79 1.24
CA ILE A 26 7.90 -5.51 2.20
C ILE A 26 8.48 -5.02 3.55
N ALA A 27 9.57 -5.61 4.02
CA ALA A 27 10.23 -5.20 5.25
C ALA A 27 10.72 -3.75 5.18
N THR A 28 11.29 -3.34 4.04
CA THR A 28 11.68 -1.94 3.79
C THR A 28 10.47 -1.01 3.84
N LYS A 29 9.38 -1.35 3.13
CA LYS A 29 8.13 -0.56 3.16
C LYS A 29 7.55 -0.44 4.57
N LEU A 30 7.58 -1.50 5.37
CA LEU A 30 7.13 -1.49 6.76
C LEU A 30 8.02 -0.58 7.62
N SER A 31 9.34 -0.70 7.49
CA SER A 31 10.30 0.16 8.19
C SER A 31 10.04 1.64 7.91
N ASP A 32 9.81 2.00 6.64
CA ASP A 32 9.56 3.40 6.27
C ASP A 32 8.21 3.91 6.80
N ARG A 33 7.19 3.05 6.83
CA ARG A 33 5.91 3.36 7.48
C ARG A 33 6.09 3.62 8.98
N LEU A 34 6.87 2.79 9.68
CA LEU A 34 7.11 2.95 11.12
C LEU A 34 7.83 4.27 11.45
N LYS A 35 8.66 4.80 10.55
CA LYS A 35 9.29 6.13 10.72
C LYS A 35 8.30 7.28 10.55
N THR A 36 7.18 7.06 9.87
CA THR A 36 6.17 8.09 9.60
C THR A 36 5.23 8.24 10.79
N LYS A 37 5.15 9.45 11.36
CA LYS A 37 4.36 9.73 12.56
C LYS A 37 2.97 10.27 12.20
N CYS A 38 1.98 9.91 13.01
CA CYS A 38 0.63 10.44 12.89
C CYS A 38 0.62 11.96 13.16
N PRO A 39 0.01 12.78 12.29
CA PRO A 39 -0.03 14.23 12.50
C PRO A 39 -0.89 14.64 13.70
N CYS A 40 -1.81 13.79 14.15
CA CYS A 40 -2.69 14.05 15.30
C CYS A 40 -2.05 13.63 16.64
N CYS A 41 -1.57 12.40 16.77
CA CYS A 41 -1.08 11.85 18.05
C CYS A 41 0.42 11.53 18.09
N ASN A 42 1.16 11.81 17.02
CA ASN A 42 2.59 11.57 16.86
C ASN A 42 3.03 10.09 16.96
N ASN A 43 2.08 9.14 17.00
CA ASN A 43 2.40 7.71 17.03
C ASN A 43 3.05 7.26 15.71
N PRO A 44 4.12 6.45 15.73
CA PRO A 44 4.71 5.88 14.53
C PRO A 44 3.74 4.96 13.78
N GLY A 45 3.96 4.74 12.48
CA GLY A 45 3.16 3.83 11.66
C GLY A 45 2.01 4.50 10.89
N TRP A 46 2.02 5.83 10.76
CA TRP A 46 1.06 6.55 9.92
C TRP A 46 1.24 6.17 8.45
N GLY A 47 0.14 5.92 7.74
CA GLY A 47 0.19 5.59 6.32
C GLY A 47 -1.14 5.12 5.78
N LYS A 48 -1.16 4.73 4.50
CA LYS A 48 -2.35 4.25 3.79
C LYS A 48 -2.98 3.03 4.46
N ILE A 49 -4.27 3.07 4.75
CA ILE A 49 -5.01 1.97 5.39
C ILE A 49 -6.13 1.42 4.51
N LYS A 50 -6.69 2.22 3.60
CA LYS A 50 -7.80 1.85 2.73
C LYS A 50 -7.71 2.59 1.40
N TYR A 51 -8.45 2.09 0.43
CA TYR A 51 -8.75 2.78 -0.82
C TYR A 51 -10.25 3.04 -0.88
N GLU A 52 -10.63 4.22 -1.31
CA GLU A 52 -12.01 4.52 -1.70
C GLU A 52 -12.14 4.25 -3.20
N LYS A 53 -13.18 3.54 -3.63
CA LYS A 53 -13.49 3.31 -5.05
C LYS A 53 -14.45 4.37 -5.59
N GLY A 54 -14.80 4.30 -6.87
CA GLY A 54 -15.75 5.22 -7.50
C GLY A 54 -15.09 6.35 -8.28
N LEU A 55 -13.93 6.11 -8.91
CA LEU A 55 -13.36 7.09 -9.82
C LEU A 55 -14.33 7.29 -10.99
N ILE A 56 -14.65 8.54 -11.31
CA ILE A 56 -15.65 8.87 -12.33
C ILE A 56 -15.08 8.61 -13.73
N CYS A 57 -15.85 7.94 -14.58
CA CYS A 57 -15.50 7.76 -15.99
C CYS A 57 -15.53 9.10 -16.74
N GLY A 58 -14.43 9.44 -17.42
CA GLY A 58 -14.33 10.68 -18.21
C GLY A 58 -15.21 10.71 -19.46
N CYS A 59 -15.83 9.58 -19.85
CA CYS A 59 -16.75 9.51 -20.99
C CYS A 59 -18.22 9.52 -20.56
N CYS A 60 -18.65 8.58 -19.71
CA CYS A 60 -20.06 8.42 -19.37
C CYS A 60 -20.46 8.96 -17.99
N GLY A 61 -19.50 9.43 -17.17
CA GLY A 61 -19.76 9.99 -15.85
C GLY A 61 -20.16 8.98 -14.77
N SER A 62 -20.20 7.69 -15.07
CA SER A 62 -20.49 6.64 -14.07
C SER A 62 -19.34 6.44 -13.08
N GLU A 63 -19.68 5.98 -11.87
CA GLU A 63 -18.69 5.49 -10.90
C GLU A 63 -18.10 4.16 -11.38
N THR A 64 -16.77 4.06 -11.34
CA THR A 64 -16.04 2.83 -11.69
C THR A 64 -15.49 2.13 -10.45
N GLU A 65 -15.11 0.85 -10.61
CA GLU A 65 -14.40 0.10 -9.55
C GLU A 65 -12.96 0.57 -9.30
N LEU A 66 -12.46 1.54 -10.08
CA LEU A 66 -11.15 2.11 -9.86
C LEU A 66 -11.13 2.97 -8.59
N VAL A 67 -9.96 3.01 -7.96
CA VAL A 67 -9.71 3.83 -6.78
C VAL A 67 -10.00 5.31 -7.09
N LYS A 68 -10.79 5.98 -6.28
CA LYS A 68 -11.05 7.41 -6.31
C LYS A 68 -10.03 8.18 -5.46
N SER A 69 -9.75 7.65 -4.28
CA SER A 69 -8.89 8.29 -3.28
C SER A 69 -8.20 7.27 -2.36
N GLU A 70 -7.18 7.73 -1.66
CA GLU A 70 -6.39 6.94 -0.73
C GLU A 70 -6.62 7.43 0.69
N ILE A 71 -6.98 6.52 1.60
CA ILE A 71 -7.24 6.87 3.00
C ILE A 71 -6.00 6.54 3.81
N PHE A 72 -5.41 7.54 4.45
CA PHE A 72 -4.31 7.42 5.39
C PHE A 72 -4.85 7.41 6.82
N GLY A 73 -4.24 6.62 7.70
CA GLY A 73 -4.75 6.45 9.06
C GLY A 73 -3.70 6.06 10.08
N CYS A 74 -4.06 6.26 11.34
CA CYS A 74 -3.25 5.92 12.50
C CYS A 74 -3.63 4.55 13.04
N VAL A 75 -2.64 3.79 13.54
CA VAL A 75 -2.89 2.51 14.23
C VAL A 75 -3.28 2.67 15.69
N LYS A 76 -3.14 3.88 16.27
CA LYS A 76 -3.38 4.15 17.70
C LYS A 76 -4.60 5.02 17.97
N CYS A 77 -4.87 6.03 17.14
CA CYS A 77 -6.03 6.91 17.27
C CYS A 77 -6.94 6.81 16.04
N ALA A 78 -8.11 7.44 16.10
CA ALA A 78 -9.10 7.43 15.02
C ALA A 78 -8.85 8.47 13.92
N TYR A 79 -7.70 9.16 13.92
CA TYR A 79 -7.41 10.14 12.87
C TYR A 79 -7.21 9.42 11.53
N GLU A 80 -7.99 9.83 10.53
CA GLU A 80 -7.89 9.40 9.14
C GLU A 80 -7.85 10.65 8.24
N GLU A 81 -7.20 10.54 7.09
CA GLU A 81 -7.09 11.61 6.10
C GLU A 81 -7.33 11.02 4.70
N ASN A 82 -8.34 11.54 4.00
CA ASN A 82 -8.58 11.22 2.60
C ASN A 82 -7.63 12.05 1.73
N ARG A 83 -6.83 11.38 0.90
CA ARG A 83 -5.88 11.99 -0.01
C ARG A 83 -6.18 11.59 -1.43
N GLU A 84 -5.85 12.48 -2.35
CA GLU A 84 -5.86 12.15 -3.77
C GLU A 84 -4.89 10.99 -4.07
N ARG A 85 -5.16 10.27 -5.16
CA ARG A 85 -4.31 9.18 -5.62
C ARG A 85 -2.88 9.67 -5.89
N THR A 86 -1.89 8.86 -5.54
CA THR A 86 -0.49 9.19 -5.83
C THR A 86 -0.15 9.25 -7.32
N ASP A 87 -0.95 8.60 -8.17
CA ASP A 87 -0.77 8.65 -9.63
C ASP A 87 -1.47 9.84 -10.30
N GLY A 88 -2.14 10.71 -9.53
CA GLY A 88 -2.75 11.94 -10.00
C GLY A 88 -3.99 11.78 -10.88
N LYS A 89 -4.47 10.54 -11.13
CA LYS A 89 -5.65 10.31 -11.96
C LYS A 89 -6.90 10.93 -11.34
N LYS A 90 -7.60 11.76 -12.11
CA LYS A 90 -8.87 12.39 -11.71
C LYS A 90 -10.09 11.68 -12.27
N GLU A 91 -9.91 11.01 -13.40
CA GLU A 91 -10.97 10.32 -14.12
C GLU A 91 -10.49 8.95 -14.57
N ALA A 92 -11.43 8.02 -14.70
CA ALA A 92 -11.20 6.70 -15.25
C ALA A 92 -11.19 6.75 -16.78
N ASP A 93 -10.23 6.03 -17.36
CA ASP A 93 -10.21 5.76 -18.79
C ASP A 93 -11.46 4.92 -19.17
N PRO A 94 -12.17 5.25 -20.26
CA PRO A 94 -13.36 4.50 -20.68
C PRO A 94 -13.10 3.02 -20.93
N GLY A 95 -11.89 2.63 -21.34
CA GLY A 95 -11.47 1.24 -21.51
C GLY A 95 -11.37 0.45 -20.19
N SER A 96 -11.40 1.13 -19.04
CA SER A 96 -11.45 0.52 -17.70
C SER A 96 -12.80 0.70 -17.00
N CYS A 97 -13.82 1.25 -17.69
CA CYS A 97 -15.15 1.46 -17.14
C CYS A 97 -16.08 0.31 -17.50
N GLN A 98 -16.70 -0.33 -16.50
CA GLN A 98 -17.63 -1.45 -16.69
C GLN A 98 -18.89 -1.13 -17.52
N TYR A 99 -19.19 0.15 -17.75
CA TYR A 99 -20.31 0.58 -18.57
C TYR A 99 -19.90 0.97 -19.99
N CYS A 100 -18.68 1.49 -20.18
CA CYS A 100 -18.17 1.85 -21.52
C CYS A 100 -17.45 0.69 -22.21
N ASN A 101 -16.80 -0.16 -21.42
CA ASN A 101 -16.08 -1.35 -21.85
C ASN A 101 -16.48 -2.55 -20.96
N PRO A 102 -17.71 -3.06 -21.13
CA PRO A 102 -18.18 -4.25 -20.42
C PRO A 102 -17.40 -5.53 -20.79
#